data_AF-A0A8T6SGK5-F1
#
_entry.id   AF-A0A8T6SGK5-F1
#
_cell.length_a   1.000
_cell.length_b   1.000
_cell.length_c   1.000
_cell.angle_alpha   90.00
_cell.angle_beta   90.00
_cell.angle_gamma   90.00
#
_symmetry.space_group_name_H-M   'P 1'
#
loop_
_entity.id
_entity.type
_entity.pdbx_description
1 polymer ?
#
loop_
_entity_poly.entity_id
_entity_poly.type
_entity_poly.pdbx_seq_one_letter_code
_entity_poly.pdbx_strand_id
1 'polypeptide(L)' 'ETGPASTVHNLLSGLDELNVQPEEVTYVILTHIHLDHAGAAGKLLEYLPVAELIVHPRGAPHLV' A
#
# COMPACT_ATOMS: atom_id res chain seq x y z
N GLU A 1 -4.15 4.65 -0.68
CA GLU A 1 -4.04 4.02 -2.01
C GLU A 1 -2.60 3.76 -2.36
N THR A 2 -2.36 2.81 -3.26
CA THR A 2 -0.99 2.36 -3.60
C THR A 2 -0.63 2.55 -5.07
N GLY A 3 -1.61 2.69 -5.96
CA GLY A 3 -1.30 2.79 -7.39
C GLY A 3 -1.04 1.41 -8.03
N PRO A 4 -0.64 1.39 -9.32
CA PRO A 4 -0.12 0.19 -9.99
C PRO A 4 1.17 -0.33 -9.35
N ALA A 5 1.52 -1.60 -9.55
CA ALA A 5 2.74 -2.20 -8.97
C ALA A 5 4.05 -1.45 -9.27
N SER A 6 4.12 -0.69 -10.36
CA SER A 6 5.28 0.13 -10.74
C SER A 6 5.54 1.32 -9.81
N THR A 7 4.61 1.70 -8.93
CA THR A 7 4.73 2.87 -8.06
C THR A 7 5.45 2.59 -6.74
N VAL A 8 5.71 1.32 -6.38
CA VAL A 8 6.23 0.92 -5.06
C VAL A 8 7.46 1.74 -4.67
N HIS A 9 8.44 1.88 -5.57
CA HIS A 9 9.68 2.61 -5.26
C HIS A 9 9.43 4.11 -5.10
N ASN A 10 8.54 4.69 -5.90
CA ASN A 10 8.18 6.11 -5.76
C ASN A 10 7.48 6.39 -4.43
N LEU A 11 6.64 5.45 -3.95
CA LEU A 11 6.00 5.57 -2.64
C LEU A 11 7.02 5.52 -1.51
N LEU A 12 7.97 4.58 -1.55
CA LEU A 12 9.04 4.48 -0.55
C LEU A 12 9.94 5.72 -0.55
N SER A 13 10.32 6.21 -1.74
CA SER A 13 11.06 7.48 -1.86
C SER A 13 10.28 8.67 -1.31
N GLY A 14 8.97 8.74 -1.56
CA GLY A 14 8.13 9.80 -1.00
C GLY A 14 8.03 9.75 0.53
N LEU A 15 8.02 8.55 1.13
CA LEU A 15 8.09 8.41 2.60
C LEU A 15 9.43 8.91 3.14
N ASP A 16 10.55 8.55 2.50
CA ASP A 16 11.90 9.00 2.86
C ASP A 16 12.05 10.52 2.75
N GLU A 17 11.57 11.13 1.66
CA GLU A 17 11.53 12.59 1.48
C GLU A 17 10.76 13.31 2.59
N LEU A 18 9.72 12.66 3.13
CA LEU A 18 8.91 13.15 4.24
C LEU A 18 9.51 12.80 5.62
N ASN A 19 10.66 12.13 5.67
CA ASN A 19 11.29 11.59 6.88
C ASN A 19 10.36 10.66 7.67
N VAL A 20 9.51 9.91 6.98
CA VAL A 20 8.63 8.88 7.57
C VAL A 20 9.29 7.53 7.37
N GLN A 21 9.64 6.88 8.47
CA GLN A 21 10.21 5.53 8.42
C GLN A 21 9.13 4.51 8.08
N PRO A 22 9.47 3.41 7.39
CA PRO A 22 8.51 2.37 7.06
C PRO A 22 7.77 1.77 8.27
N GLU A 23 8.43 1.70 9.43
CA GLU A 23 7.85 1.23 10.69
C GLU A 23 6.82 2.18 11.30
N GLU A 24 6.78 3.44 10.86
CA GLU A 24 5.79 4.42 11.30
C GLU A 24 4.47 4.31 10.53
N VAL A 25 4.48 3.60 9.39
CA VAL A 25 3.28 3.37 8.59
C VAL A 25 2.50 2.21 9.17
N THR A 26 1.38 2.52 9.81
CA THR A 26 0.52 1.53 10.48
C THR A 26 -0.63 1.04 9.61
N TYR A 27 -1.03 1.81 8.59
CA TYR A 27 -2.14 1.44 7.73
C TYR A 27 -1.90 1.78 6.26
N VAL A 28 -2.30 0.87 5.39
CA VAL A 28 -2.51 1.10 3.96
C VAL A 28 -4.00 0.97 3.70
N ILE A 29 -4.65 2.05 3.24
CA ILE A 29 -6.11 2.07 3.04
C ILE A 29 -6.42 2.15 1.55
N LEU A 30 -7.23 1.22 1.05
CA LEU A 30 -7.69 1.15 -0.34
C LEU A 30 -9.13 1.66 -0.47
N THR A 31 -9.41 2.48 -1.48
CA THR A 31 -10.80 2.87 -1.77
C THR A 31 -11.55 1.75 -2.51
N HIS A 32 -10.88 1.04 -3.42
CA HIS A 32 -11.40 -0.11 -4.16
C HIS A 32 -10.26 -0.94 -4.79
N ILE A 33 -10.60 -2.02 -5.51
CA ILE A 33 -9.65 -3.07 -5.91
C ILE A 33 -9.13 -2.98 -7.34
N HIS A 34 -9.34 -1.88 -8.05
CA HIS A 34 -8.75 -1.74 -9.38
C HIS A 34 -7.23 -1.65 -9.30
N LEU A 35 -6.57 -2.14 -10.35
CA LEU A 35 -5.11 -2.27 -10.42
C LEU A 35 -4.40 -0.93 -10.22
N ASP A 36 -4.98 0.16 -10.70
CA ASP A 36 -4.46 1.53 -10.57
C ASP A 36 -4.62 2.11 -9.16
N HIS A 37 -5.26 1.40 -8.23
CA HIS A 37 -5.43 1.79 -6.83
C HIS A 37 -4.76 0.81 -5.87
N ALA A 38 -4.94 -0.50 -6.10
CA ALA A 38 -4.50 -1.58 -5.23
C ALA A 38 -3.31 -2.37 -5.76
N GLY A 39 -2.81 -2.08 -6.97
CA GLY A 39 -1.82 -2.89 -7.66
C GLY A 39 -0.47 -3.01 -6.96
N ALA A 40 -0.08 -2.00 -6.18
CA ALA A 40 1.15 -2.02 -5.38
C ALA A 40 0.94 -2.56 -3.95
N ALA A 41 -0.30 -2.80 -3.50
CA ALA A 41 -0.61 -3.07 -2.10
C ALA A 41 0.19 -4.25 -1.51
N GLY A 42 0.14 -5.42 -2.15
CA GLY A 42 0.86 -6.60 -1.65
C GLY A 42 2.37 -6.37 -1.57
N LYS A 43 2.97 -5.83 -2.65
CA LYS A 43 4.41 -5.58 -2.70
C LYS A 43 4.87 -4.48 -1.74
N LEU A 44 4.05 -3.45 -1.55
CA LEU A 44 4.35 -2.35 -0.62
C LEU A 44 4.39 -2.85 0.83
N LEU A 45 3.49 -3.76 1.23
CA LEU A 45 3.45 -4.32 2.58
C LEU A 45 4.71 -5.11 2.94
N GLU A 46 5.43 -5.69 1.97
CA GLU A 46 6.73 -6.33 2.23
C GLU A 46 7.76 -5.35 2.81
N TYR A 47 7.59 -4.04 2.58
CA TYR A 47 8.48 -2.98 3.08
C TYR A 47 7.92 -2.27 4.31
N LEU A 48 6.64 -2.47 4.65
CA LEU A 48 5.95 -1.78 5.75
C LEU A 48 5.65 -2.80 6.87
N PRO A 49 6.62 -3.10 7.74
CA PRO A 49 6.61 -4.31 8.58
C PRO A 49 5.47 -4.39 9.60
N VAL A 50 4.84 -3.27 9.93
CA VAL A 50 3.75 -3.17 10.90
C VAL A 50 2.43 -2.71 10.28
N ALA A 51 2.40 -2.49 8.96
CA ALA A 51 1.23 -1.93 8.31
C ALA A 51 0.13 -2.99 8.13
N GLU A 52 -1.10 -2.62 8.46
CA GLU A 52 -2.29 -3.38 8.11
C GLU A 52 -2.96 -2.83 6.85
N LEU A 53 -3.41 -3.73 5.97
CA LEU A 53 -4.18 -3.35 4.79
C LEU A 53 -5.67 -3.28 5.12
N ILE A 54 -6.25 -2.09 4.97
CA ILE A 54 -7.68 -1.85 5.17
C ILE A 54 -8.36 -1.73 3.81
N VAL A 55 -9.36 -2.60 3.60
CA VAL A 55 -10.15 -2.66 2.36
C VAL A 55 -11.61 -2.89 2.70
N HIS A 56 -12.50 -2.47 1.81
CA HIS A 56 -13.91 -2.80 1.92
C HIS A 56 -14.12 -4.33 1.87
N PRO A 57 -15.04 -4.92 2.67
CA PRO A 57 -15.27 -6.38 2.69
C PRO A 57 -15.60 -7.00 1.33
N ARG A 58 -16.25 -6.23 0.43
CA ARG A 58 -16.48 -6.64 -0.97
C ARG A 58 -15.20 -6.73 -1.81
N GLY A 59 -14.18 -5.97 -1.47
CA GLY A 59 -12.88 -5.96 -2.15
C GLY A 59 -11.94 -7.05 -1.64
N ALA A 60 -12.02 -7.41 -0.35
CA ALA A 60 -11.11 -8.37 0.27
C ALA A 60 -10.95 -9.70 -0.49
N PRO A 61 -12.01 -10.33 -1.04
CA PRO A 61 -11.88 -11.59 -1.81
C PRO A 61 -11.07 -11.47 -3.10
N HIS A 62 -10.79 -10.25 -3.57
CA HIS A 62 -10.03 -9.98 -4.80
C HIS A 62 -8.56 -9.66 -4.55
N LEU A 63 -8.13 -9.61 -3.28
CA LEU A 63 -6.72 -9.48 -2.90
C LEU A 63 -6.17 -10.88 -2.67
N VAL A 64 -5.15 -11.27 -3.44
CA VAL A 64 -4.52 -12.61 -3.45
C VAL A 64 -3.05 -12.56 -3.09
#